data_AF-A0A6J8DJN5-F1
#
_entry.id   AF-A0A6J8DJN5-F1
#
_cell.length_a   1.000
_cell.length_b   1.000
_cell.length_c   1.000
_cell.angle_alpha   90.00
_cell.angle_beta   90.00
_cell.angle_gamma   90.00
#
_symmetry.space_group_name_H-M   'P 1'
#
loop_
_entity.id
_entity.type
_entity.pdbx_description
1 polymer ?
#
loop_
_entity_poly.entity_id
_entity_poly.type
_entity_poly.pdbx_seq_one_letter_code
_entity_poly.pdbx_strand_id
1 'polypeptide(L)'
;MFENLKLRLLDTIIDMEEHKLSKSGKTEKKETESEVKEDEEGKDKYEEEESTPSKFAGVYSDTESEEEEEEDDDEEDFSLGINSFIKAASQRRKQRKSKDKIEETDCGVENRILGCATYEKKYIKHKERVVHLTLVTVRKRFRKYGLGKYLLQQIIDPAIVGQYDAVVVHADNAAVDFFQKYGFSDDIVLNSRWSDLAEQFTNCTLMCYLPGFSGHSLLKTIKIPDFEVFELEQEFNKWKSKTTEVYQNQVSIVMRMKHEIIQLKALLKALVDRQQKLIETLLRDNDRVKKERAII
;
A
#
# COMPACT_ATOMS: atom_id res chain seq x y z
N MET A 1 21.54 7.39 -18.65
CA MET A 1 21.13 7.03 -17.27
C MET A 1 20.86 5.53 -17.11
N PHE A 2 20.23 4.85 -18.07
CA PHE A 2 20.02 3.38 -18.03
C PHE A 2 21.30 2.54 -18.22
N GLU A 3 22.28 3.01 -18.97
CA GLU A 3 23.56 2.32 -19.14
C GLU A 3 24.38 2.26 -17.84
N ASN A 4 24.36 3.34 -17.04
CA ASN A 4 24.99 3.35 -15.71
C ASN A 4 24.32 2.39 -14.73
N LEU A 5 23.03 2.08 -14.90
CA LEU A 5 22.34 1.11 -14.06
C LEU A 5 22.70 -0.33 -14.47
N LYS A 6 22.85 -0.60 -15.77
CA LYS A 6 23.34 -1.88 -16.28
C LYS A 6 24.79 -2.15 -15.88
N LEU A 7 25.66 -1.14 -15.99
CA LEU A 7 27.06 -1.23 -15.56
C LEU A 7 27.16 -1.55 -14.06
N ARG A 8 26.40 -0.84 -13.22
CA ARG A 8 26.38 -1.13 -11.77
C ARG A 8 25.85 -2.52 -11.43
N LEU A 9 24.86 -3.01 -12.18
CA LEU A 9 24.34 -4.37 -12.02
C LEU A 9 25.38 -5.43 -12.43
N LEU A 10 26.10 -5.19 -13.53
CA LEU A 10 27.21 -6.03 -13.98
C LEU A 10 28.36 -6.05 -12.97
N ASP A 11 28.76 -4.89 -12.45
CA ASP A 11 29.82 -4.79 -11.44
C ASP A 11 29.44 -5.57 -10.16
N THR A 12 28.18 -5.49 -9.70
CA THR A 12 27.71 -6.33 -8.57
C THR A 12 27.68 -7.82 -8.88
N ILE A 13 27.43 -8.22 -10.14
CA ILE A 13 27.44 -9.64 -10.51
C ILE A 13 28.88 -10.16 -10.50
N ILE A 14 29.83 -9.36 -10.98
CA ILE A 14 31.26 -9.69 -10.99
C ILE A 14 31.79 -9.78 -9.54
N ASP A 15 31.47 -8.81 -8.68
CA ASP A 15 31.83 -8.85 -7.25
C ASP A 15 31.26 -10.09 -6.53
N MET A 16 30.04 -10.49 -6.89
CA MET A 16 29.42 -11.71 -6.36
C MET A 16 30.07 -13.01 -6.87
N GLU A 17 30.67 -13.00 -8.06
CA GLU A 17 31.41 -14.13 -8.62
C GLU A 17 32.84 -14.23 -8.03
N GLU A 18 33.52 -13.10 -7.82
CA GLU A 18 34.82 -13.05 -7.15
C GLU A 18 34.74 -13.47 -5.68
N HIS A 19 33.66 -13.11 -4.98
CA HIS A 19 33.40 -13.59 -3.62
C HIS A 19 33.09 -15.09 -3.54
N LYS A 20 32.62 -15.71 -4.63
CA LYS A 20 32.42 -17.17 -4.71
C LYS A 20 33.71 -17.92 -5.01
N LEU A 21 34.56 -17.36 -5.87
CA LEU A 21 35.88 -17.92 -6.21
C LEU A 21 36.87 -17.86 -5.04
N SER A 22 36.82 -16.81 -4.21
CA SER A 22 37.65 -16.73 -2.99
C SER A 22 37.25 -17.74 -1.91
N LYS A 23 36.00 -18.22 -1.90
CA LYS A 23 35.52 -19.27 -0.99
C LYS A 23 35.77 -20.70 -1.50
N SER A 24 36.05 -20.91 -2.79
CA SER A 24 36.31 -22.26 -3.35
C SER A 24 37.78 -22.70 -3.30
N GLY A 25 38.68 -21.90 -2.74
CA GLY A 25 40.13 -22.16 -2.71
C GLY A 25 40.64 -23.13 -1.63
N LYS A 26 39.77 -23.83 -0.89
CA LYS A 26 40.20 -24.78 0.16
C LYS A 26 39.36 -26.05 0.19
N THR A 27 39.48 -26.92 -0.82
CA THR A 27 39.34 -28.38 -0.64
C THR A 27 39.85 -29.11 -1.90
N GLU A 28 41.06 -29.68 -1.82
CA GLU A 28 41.58 -30.65 -2.78
C GLU A 28 41.50 -32.06 -2.20
N LYS A 29 41.31 -33.04 -3.11
CA LYS A 29 41.34 -34.52 -2.99
C LYS A 29 40.01 -35.16 -2.53
N LYS A 30 39.51 -36.24 -3.15
CA LYS A 30 40.14 -37.30 -3.99
C LYS A 30 39.06 -37.96 -4.86
N GLU A 31 39.44 -38.40 -6.06
CA GLU A 31 38.65 -39.26 -6.94
C GLU A 31 38.40 -40.63 -6.28
N THR A 32 37.16 -41.13 -6.37
CA THR A 32 36.89 -42.58 -6.36
C THR A 32 35.66 -42.84 -7.22
N GLU A 33 35.86 -43.67 -8.25
CA GLU A 33 34.83 -44.27 -9.09
C GLU A 33 33.94 -45.19 -8.25
N SER A 34 32.62 -45.14 -8.46
CA SER A 34 31.75 -46.30 -8.23
C SER A 34 30.45 -46.17 -9.03
N GLU A 35 30.42 -46.93 -10.11
CA GLU A 35 29.32 -47.73 -10.67
C GLU A 35 27.87 -47.21 -10.64
N VAL A 36 27.34 -47.09 -11.86
CA VAL A 36 25.92 -47.04 -12.20
C VAL A 36 25.20 -48.31 -11.72
N LYS A 37 24.11 -48.16 -10.96
CA LYS A 37 23.04 -49.16 -10.88
C LYS A 37 21.69 -48.48 -11.07
N GLU A 38 21.02 -48.90 -12.15
CA GLU A 38 19.62 -48.61 -12.45
C GLU A 38 18.68 -49.38 -11.51
N ASP A 39 17.55 -48.71 -11.25
CA ASP A 39 16.22 -49.18 -10.83
C ASP A 39 16.06 -50.02 -9.54
N GLU A 40 15.33 -49.45 -8.56
CA GLU A 40 14.24 -50.12 -7.82
C GLU A 40 13.52 -49.11 -6.88
N GLU A 41 12.18 -49.17 -6.92
CA GLU A 41 11.15 -48.25 -6.40
C GLU A 41 11.07 -48.08 -4.85
N GLY A 42 12.19 -48.08 -4.13
CA GLY A 42 12.20 -48.10 -2.66
C GLY A 42 13.13 -47.12 -1.93
N LYS A 43 13.72 -46.13 -2.62
CA LYS A 43 14.89 -45.39 -2.11
C LYS A 43 14.81 -43.86 -2.13
N ASP A 44 13.63 -43.27 -2.00
CA ASP A 44 13.55 -41.82 -1.74
C ASP A 44 13.24 -41.53 -0.26
N LYS A 45 13.84 -42.31 0.65
CA LYS A 45 13.76 -42.06 2.09
C LYS A 45 14.95 -41.20 2.51
N TYR A 46 14.67 -40.06 3.13
CA TYR A 46 15.69 -39.13 3.62
C TYR A 46 16.29 -39.68 4.92
N GLU A 47 17.57 -40.03 4.89
CA GLU A 47 18.37 -40.25 6.09
C GLU A 47 19.17 -38.96 6.36
N GLU A 48 18.97 -38.41 7.56
CA GLU A 48 19.59 -37.18 8.01
C GLU A 48 21.02 -37.45 8.48
N GLU A 49 22.00 -37.19 7.62
CA GLU A 49 23.41 -37.22 8.00
C GLU A 49 23.82 -35.85 8.59
N GLU A 50 23.95 -35.79 9.92
CA GLU A 50 24.25 -34.61 10.78
C GLU A 50 25.51 -33.78 10.41
N SER A 51 26.25 -34.11 9.35
CA SER A 51 27.56 -33.50 9.06
C SER A 51 27.70 -32.78 7.72
N THR A 52 26.62 -32.65 6.93
CA THR A 52 26.65 -31.92 5.65
C THR A 52 25.75 -30.68 5.68
N PRO A 53 26.09 -29.59 4.99
CA PRO A 53 25.19 -28.43 4.89
C PRO A 53 23.83 -28.89 4.39
N SER A 54 22.74 -28.41 5.02
CA SER A 54 21.35 -28.76 4.71
C SER A 54 21.16 -29.02 3.22
N LYS A 55 20.65 -30.20 2.82
CA LYS A 55 20.52 -30.58 1.38
C LYS A 55 19.67 -29.59 0.58
N PHE A 56 18.89 -28.73 1.25
CA PHE A 56 18.12 -27.63 0.67
C PHE A 56 18.88 -26.31 0.54
N ALA A 57 20.13 -26.21 1.00
CA ALA A 57 20.96 -25.01 0.90
C ALA A 57 21.17 -24.55 -0.56
N GLY A 58 21.07 -25.48 -1.52
CA GLY A 58 21.09 -25.17 -2.95
C GLY A 58 19.73 -24.79 -3.56
N VAL A 59 18.63 -25.02 -2.84
CA VAL A 59 17.25 -24.84 -3.33
C VAL A 59 16.68 -23.48 -2.92
N TYR A 60 16.79 -23.14 -1.64
CA TYR A 60 16.30 -21.86 -1.12
C TYR A 60 17.44 -20.86 -0.99
N SER A 61 17.20 -19.61 -1.41
CA SER A 61 18.19 -18.51 -1.40
C SER A 61 18.63 -18.08 0.00
N ASP A 62 17.92 -18.47 1.06
CA ASP A 62 18.00 -17.84 2.39
C ASP A 62 18.29 -18.85 3.51
N THR A 63 19.14 -19.86 3.28
CA THR A 63 19.55 -20.87 4.29
C THR A 63 20.58 -20.35 5.29
N GLU A 64 20.48 -19.09 5.68
CA GLU A 64 21.21 -18.55 6.84
C GLU A 64 20.23 -18.47 8.02
N SER A 65 20.33 -19.50 8.87
CA SER A 65 19.93 -19.59 10.28
C SER A 65 18.75 -18.71 10.68
N GLU A 66 17.55 -19.25 10.51
CA GLU A 66 16.42 -18.91 11.39
C GLU A 66 16.49 -19.90 12.55
N GLU A 67 16.45 -19.41 13.79
CA GLU A 67 16.47 -20.24 14.99
C GLU A 67 15.29 -21.23 14.91
N GLU A 68 15.62 -22.53 14.91
CA GLU A 68 14.66 -23.62 14.89
C GLU A 68 13.86 -23.54 16.20
N GLU A 69 12.58 -23.20 16.10
CA GLU A 69 11.64 -23.40 17.19
C GLU A 69 11.39 -24.92 17.30
N GLU A 70 11.52 -25.47 18.51
CA GLU A 70 11.32 -26.90 18.78
C GLU A 70 9.90 -27.33 18.34
N GLU A 71 9.82 -28.08 17.24
CA GLU A 71 8.56 -28.66 16.73
C GLU A 71 8.23 -29.96 17.47
N ASP A 72 6.96 -30.09 17.89
CA ASP A 72 6.40 -31.25 18.58
C ASP A 72 6.47 -32.52 17.69
N ASP A 73 6.91 -33.64 18.29
CA ASP A 73 7.29 -34.95 17.71
C ASP A 73 6.15 -35.76 17.03
N ASP A 74 5.06 -35.11 16.59
CA ASP A 74 3.88 -35.74 15.98
C ASP A 74 3.73 -35.42 14.47
N GLU A 75 4.78 -35.00 13.78
CA GLU A 75 4.74 -34.65 12.35
C GLU A 75 4.77 -35.88 11.40
N GLU A 76 3.95 -35.82 10.34
CA GLU A 76 3.89 -36.83 9.29
C GLU A 76 5.24 -36.93 8.54
N ASP A 77 5.74 -38.14 8.28
CA ASP A 77 7.01 -38.37 7.60
C ASP A 77 6.94 -37.97 6.09
N PHE A 78 7.30 -36.71 5.79
CA PHE A 78 7.38 -36.17 4.43
C PHE A 78 8.72 -36.48 3.72
N SER A 79 9.52 -37.42 4.23
CA SER A 79 10.83 -37.75 3.67
C SER A 79 10.76 -38.30 2.24
N LEU A 80 9.62 -38.86 1.84
CA LEU A 80 9.39 -39.45 0.53
C LEU A 80 9.27 -38.39 -0.58
N GLY A 81 10.19 -38.42 -1.53
CA GLY A 81 10.17 -37.56 -2.72
C GLY A 81 11.06 -36.32 -2.64
N ILE A 82 11.83 -36.17 -1.55
CA ILE A 82 12.73 -35.02 -1.35
C ILE A 82 13.80 -34.95 -2.45
N ASN A 83 14.44 -36.07 -2.82
CA ASN A 83 15.49 -36.01 -3.85
C ASN A 83 14.90 -35.74 -5.24
N SER A 84 13.70 -36.25 -5.52
CA SER A 84 12.94 -35.90 -6.74
C SER A 84 12.64 -34.40 -6.80
N PHE A 85 12.19 -33.80 -5.69
CA PHE A 85 11.95 -32.37 -5.58
C PHE A 85 13.22 -31.54 -5.80
N ILE A 86 14.34 -31.88 -5.15
CA ILE A 86 15.62 -31.16 -5.30
C ILE A 86 16.10 -31.20 -6.75
N LYS A 87 16.00 -32.37 -7.41
CA LYS A 87 16.34 -32.52 -8.84
C LYS A 87 15.46 -31.64 -9.72
N ALA A 88 14.14 -31.66 -9.50
CA ALA A 88 13.20 -30.85 -10.27
C ALA A 88 13.40 -29.34 -10.05
N ALA A 89 13.63 -28.90 -8.82
CA ALA A 89 13.92 -27.50 -8.48
C ALA A 89 15.24 -27.02 -9.12
N SER A 90 16.28 -27.86 -9.10
CA SER A 90 17.56 -27.58 -9.78
C SER A 90 17.40 -27.46 -11.29
N GLN A 91 16.58 -28.34 -11.90
CA GLN A 91 16.30 -28.29 -13.33
C GLN A 91 15.52 -27.02 -13.72
N ARG A 92 14.47 -26.65 -12.96
CA ARG A 92 13.74 -25.37 -13.14
C ARG A 92 14.66 -24.17 -12.97
N ARG A 93 15.59 -24.21 -11.99
CA ARG A 93 16.59 -23.13 -11.78
C ARG A 93 17.53 -22.98 -12.98
N LYS A 94 17.99 -24.09 -13.58
CA LYS A 94 18.83 -24.05 -14.80
C LYS A 94 18.04 -23.52 -16.00
N GLN A 95 16.80 -23.98 -16.19
CA GLN A 95 15.93 -23.52 -17.28
C GLN A 95 15.64 -22.01 -17.20
N ARG A 96 15.41 -21.48 -15.98
CA ARG A 96 15.25 -20.03 -15.77
C ARG A 96 16.48 -19.20 -16.10
N LYS A 97 17.69 -19.72 -15.82
CA LYS A 97 18.93 -19.02 -16.20
C LYS A 97 19.15 -18.95 -17.71
N SER A 98 18.60 -19.90 -18.45
CA SER A 98 18.73 -19.96 -19.92
C SER A 98 17.63 -19.22 -20.68
N LYS A 99 16.55 -18.80 -20.03
CA LYS A 99 15.40 -18.14 -20.67
C LYS A 99 15.29 -16.66 -20.24
N ASP A 100 15.00 -15.78 -21.19
CA ASP A 100 14.71 -14.36 -20.91
C ASP A 100 13.29 -14.13 -20.36
N LYS A 101 12.34 -15.04 -20.64
CA LYS A 101 10.97 -15.01 -20.09
C LYS A 101 10.72 -16.28 -19.29
N ILE A 102 10.21 -16.08 -18.08
CA ILE A 102 9.85 -17.12 -17.13
C ILE A 102 8.36 -17.42 -17.32
N GLU A 103 8.02 -18.66 -17.63
CA GLU A 103 6.63 -19.13 -17.73
C GLU A 103 6.15 -19.67 -16.37
N GLU A 104 4.83 -19.83 -16.19
CA GLU A 104 4.25 -20.32 -14.93
C GLU A 104 4.80 -21.70 -14.52
N THR A 105 5.13 -22.55 -15.49
CA THR A 105 5.72 -23.88 -15.28
C THR A 105 7.16 -23.86 -14.79
N ASP A 106 7.86 -22.72 -14.95
CA ASP A 106 9.23 -22.53 -14.47
C ASP A 106 9.27 -22.12 -12.98
N CYS A 107 8.09 -21.88 -12.36
CA CYS A 107 7.93 -21.50 -10.97
C CYS A 107 7.37 -22.63 -10.09
N GLY A 108 8.23 -23.29 -9.30
CA GLY A 108 7.79 -24.26 -8.30
C GLY A 108 7.72 -23.67 -6.89
N VAL A 109 7.39 -24.52 -5.90
CA VAL A 109 7.30 -24.18 -4.47
C VAL A 109 8.64 -23.68 -3.88
N GLU A 110 9.76 -23.90 -4.57
CA GLU A 110 11.04 -23.30 -4.22
C GLU A 110 11.07 -21.76 -4.37
N ASN A 111 10.16 -21.20 -5.17
CA ASN A 111 10.07 -19.76 -5.41
C ASN A 111 9.26 -19.07 -4.32
N ARG A 112 9.95 -18.48 -3.36
CA ARG A 112 9.34 -17.76 -2.25
C ARG A 112 8.75 -16.42 -2.72
N ILE A 113 7.56 -16.10 -2.21
CA ILE A 113 6.92 -14.79 -2.44
C ILE A 113 7.76 -13.70 -1.78
N LEU A 114 8.33 -12.81 -2.59
CA LEU A 114 9.18 -11.70 -2.13
C LEU A 114 8.36 -10.49 -1.65
N GLY A 115 7.17 -10.31 -2.21
CA GLY A 115 6.24 -9.25 -1.85
C GLY A 115 4.86 -9.51 -2.45
N CYS A 116 3.85 -8.87 -1.89
CA CYS A 116 2.47 -9.00 -2.29
C CYS A 116 1.79 -7.63 -2.22
N ALA A 117 0.85 -7.41 -3.13
CA ALA A 117 -0.05 -6.28 -3.08
C ALA A 117 -1.48 -6.78 -3.31
N THR A 118 -2.38 -6.39 -2.42
CA THR A 118 -3.80 -6.73 -2.47
C THR A 118 -4.62 -5.46 -2.59
N TYR A 119 -5.54 -5.44 -3.54
CA TYR A 119 -6.42 -4.30 -3.76
C TYR A 119 -7.84 -4.77 -4.07
N GLU A 120 -8.80 -3.91 -3.76
CA GLU A 120 -10.22 -4.12 -4.00
C GLU A 120 -10.77 -2.99 -4.87
N LYS A 121 -11.64 -3.31 -5.82
CA LYS A 121 -12.34 -2.29 -6.61
C LYS A 121 -13.68 -2.00 -5.95
N LYS A 122 -13.89 -0.75 -5.55
CA LYS A 122 -15.10 -0.28 -4.88
C LYS A 122 -15.75 0.84 -5.70
N TYR A 123 -17.08 0.90 -5.63
CA TYR A 123 -17.86 2.00 -6.16
C TYR A 123 -18.43 2.78 -4.98
N ILE A 124 -18.04 4.04 -4.83
CA ILE A 124 -18.55 4.90 -3.76
C ILE A 124 -19.78 5.66 -4.28
N LYS A 125 -20.63 6.15 -3.36
CA LYS A 125 -21.99 6.74 -3.50
C LYS A 125 -22.24 7.68 -4.71
N HIS A 126 -21.23 8.11 -5.45
CA HIS A 126 -21.30 8.96 -6.64
C HIS A 126 -20.80 8.31 -7.96
N LYS A 127 -20.81 6.97 -8.07
CA LYS A 127 -20.27 6.21 -9.24
C LYS A 127 -18.75 6.37 -9.46
N GLU A 128 -18.03 6.95 -8.50
CA GLU A 128 -16.58 7.00 -8.54
C GLU A 128 -16.01 5.59 -8.34
N ARG A 129 -15.16 5.19 -9.28
CA ARG A 129 -14.43 3.93 -9.26
C ARG A 129 -13.17 4.12 -8.44
N VAL A 130 -13.12 3.47 -7.29
CA VAL A 130 -11.99 3.57 -6.38
C VAL A 130 -11.29 2.23 -6.29
N VAL A 131 -9.97 2.27 -6.44
CA VAL A 131 -9.10 1.13 -6.14
C VAL A 131 -8.62 1.29 -4.71
N HIS A 132 -9.12 0.46 -3.82
CA HIS A 132 -8.73 0.45 -2.42
C HIS A 132 -7.56 -0.53 -2.23
N LEU A 133 -6.37 0.01 -2.02
CA LEU A 133 -5.18 -0.75 -1.73
C LEU A 133 -5.20 -1.17 -0.25
N THR A 134 -5.41 -2.46 0.02
CA THR A 134 -5.58 -2.98 1.38
C THR A 134 -4.25 -3.34 2.01
N LEU A 135 -3.38 -4.04 1.29
CA LEU A 135 -2.08 -4.50 1.79
C LEU A 135 -1.03 -4.35 0.70
N VAL A 136 0.13 -3.80 1.05
CA VAL A 136 1.36 -3.90 0.25
C VAL A 136 2.51 -4.21 1.18
N THR A 137 3.16 -5.34 0.93
CA THR A 137 4.28 -5.76 1.77
C THR A 137 5.39 -6.37 0.93
N VAL A 138 6.62 -6.16 1.39
CA VAL A 138 7.84 -6.74 0.84
C VAL A 138 8.67 -7.28 2.00
N ARG A 139 9.19 -8.50 1.84
CA ARG A 139 10.08 -9.15 2.80
C ARG A 139 11.22 -8.21 3.22
N LYS A 140 11.52 -8.16 4.51
CA LYS A 140 12.48 -7.20 5.11
C LYS A 140 13.84 -7.20 4.40
N ARG A 141 14.36 -8.39 4.07
CA ARG A 141 15.65 -8.61 3.37
C ARG A 141 15.67 -8.00 1.95
N PHE A 142 14.51 -7.87 1.32
CA PHE A 142 14.35 -7.38 -0.07
C PHE A 142 13.74 -5.97 -0.15
N ARG A 143 13.64 -5.25 0.98
CA ARG A 143 13.28 -3.83 0.98
C ARG A 143 14.38 -3.01 0.31
N LYS A 144 14.01 -1.88 -0.29
CA LYS A 144 14.91 -0.97 -1.06
C LYS A 144 15.43 -1.50 -2.40
N TYR A 145 15.09 -2.72 -2.81
CA TYR A 145 15.35 -3.24 -4.17
C TYR A 145 14.32 -2.79 -5.22
N GLY A 146 13.42 -1.87 -4.87
CA GLY A 146 12.41 -1.36 -5.81
C GLY A 146 11.18 -2.26 -6.02
N LEU A 147 11.05 -3.38 -5.29
CA LEU A 147 9.88 -4.26 -5.40
C LEU A 147 8.57 -3.54 -5.05
N GLY A 148 8.54 -2.77 -3.96
CA GLY A 148 7.36 -1.99 -3.59
C GLY A 148 6.99 -0.94 -4.63
N LYS A 149 8.00 -0.30 -5.25
CA LYS A 149 7.80 0.63 -6.38
C LYS A 149 7.12 -0.09 -7.54
N TYR A 150 7.65 -1.25 -7.91
CA TYR A 150 7.15 -2.04 -9.01
C TYR A 150 5.68 -2.44 -8.78
N LEU A 151 5.37 -3.00 -7.60
CA LEU A 151 4.01 -3.39 -7.22
C LEU A 151 3.04 -2.19 -7.29
N LEU A 152 3.44 -1.05 -6.74
CA LEU A 152 2.61 0.16 -6.75
C LEU A 152 2.39 0.70 -8.17
N GLN A 153 3.42 0.67 -9.03
CA GLN A 153 3.29 1.06 -10.43
C GLN A 153 2.34 0.15 -11.21
N GLN A 154 2.30 -1.15 -10.90
CA GLN A 154 1.32 -2.05 -11.53
C GLN A 154 -0.12 -1.70 -11.10
N ILE A 155 -0.31 -1.27 -9.85
CA ILE A 155 -1.64 -0.90 -9.34
C ILE A 155 -2.09 0.45 -9.90
N ILE A 156 -1.16 1.38 -10.08
CA ILE A 156 -1.43 2.68 -10.69
C ILE A 156 -1.70 2.53 -12.20
N ASP A 157 -1.17 1.52 -12.88
CA ASP A 157 -1.41 1.37 -14.31
C ASP A 157 -2.88 0.99 -14.61
N PRO A 158 -3.66 1.85 -15.29
CA PRO A 158 -5.04 1.54 -15.65
C PRO A 158 -5.14 0.37 -16.64
N ALA A 159 -4.05 0.01 -17.35
CA ALA A 159 -4.04 -1.16 -18.21
C ALA A 159 -4.19 -2.47 -17.43
N ILE A 160 -3.77 -2.48 -16.17
CA ILE A 160 -3.76 -3.68 -15.31
C ILE A 160 -4.99 -3.67 -14.41
N VAL A 161 -5.19 -2.57 -13.68
CA VAL A 161 -6.29 -2.47 -12.70
C VAL A 161 -7.60 -2.05 -13.38
N GLY A 162 -7.59 -1.69 -14.66
CA GLY A 162 -8.73 -1.12 -15.34
C GLY A 162 -8.93 0.34 -14.97
N GLN A 163 -9.96 0.96 -15.55
CA GLN A 163 -10.23 2.38 -15.33
C GLN A 163 -10.69 2.64 -13.89
N TYR A 164 -10.05 3.61 -13.25
CA TYR A 164 -10.37 4.08 -11.91
C TYR A 164 -10.26 5.60 -11.86
N ASP A 165 -10.93 6.20 -10.89
CA ASP A 165 -10.95 7.64 -10.69
C ASP A 165 -10.04 8.05 -9.51
N ALA A 166 -9.80 7.14 -8.56
CA ALA A 166 -8.80 7.31 -7.50
C ALA A 166 -8.24 5.96 -7.01
N VAL A 167 -7.01 5.98 -6.50
CA VAL A 167 -6.44 4.89 -5.69
C VAL A 167 -6.35 5.36 -4.25
N VAL A 168 -6.89 4.59 -3.31
CA VAL A 168 -6.95 4.95 -1.90
C VAL A 168 -6.18 3.92 -1.09
N VAL A 169 -5.38 4.38 -0.13
CA VAL A 169 -4.56 3.52 0.74
C VAL A 169 -4.61 4.00 2.18
N HIS A 170 -4.59 3.05 3.11
CA HIS A 170 -4.30 3.32 4.51
C HIS A 170 -2.82 3.06 4.74
N ALA A 171 -2.05 4.15 4.82
CA ALA A 171 -0.61 4.07 5.03
C ALA A 171 -0.30 4.05 6.52
N ASP A 172 0.52 3.09 6.95
CA ASP A 172 1.17 3.16 8.26
C ASP A 172 2.08 4.38 8.31
N ASN A 173 2.32 4.91 9.52
CA ASN A 173 3.18 6.10 9.73
C ASN A 173 4.58 5.94 9.10
N ALA A 174 5.12 4.73 9.06
CA ALA A 174 6.43 4.45 8.44
C ALA A 174 6.39 4.40 6.90
N ALA A 175 5.20 4.25 6.31
CA ALA A 175 5.00 4.09 4.86
C ALA A 175 4.47 5.38 4.18
N VAL A 176 4.07 6.41 4.95
CA VAL A 176 3.57 7.68 4.40
C VAL A 176 4.54 8.29 3.40
N ASP A 177 5.82 8.43 3.78
CA ASP A 177 6.88 8.97 2.90
C ASP A 177 7.08 8.15 1.63
N PHE A 178 6.84 6.82 1.70
CA PHE A 178 6.91 5.96 0.53
C PHE A 178 5.80 6.31 -0.45
N PHE A 179 4.55 6.41 0.01
CA PHE A 179 3.41 6.73 -0.86
C PHE A 179 3.47 8.17 -1.39
N GLN A 180 3.89 9.16 -0.58
CA GLN A 180 4.06 10.55 -1.03
C GLN A 180 5.02 10.67 -2.21
N LYS A 181 6.11 9.89 -2.21
CA LYS A 181 7.07 9.85 -3.35
C LYS A 181 6.46 9.36 -4.66
N TYR A 182 5.32 8.67 -4.62
CA TYR A 182 4.58 8.21 -5.79
C TYR A 182 3.33 9.05 -6.08
N GLY A 183 3.22 10.24 -5.48
CA GLY A 183 2.15 11.19 -5.76
C GLY A 183 0.87 10.95 -4.95
N PHE A 184 0.92 10.15 -3.88
CA PHE A 184 -0.19 10.06 -2.95
C PHE A 184 -0.23 11.29 -2.04
N SER A 185 -1.43 11.83 -1.84
CA SER A 185 -1.70 12.99 -0.98
C SER A 185 -2.37 12.55 0.32
N ASP A 186 -1.86 13.07 1.43
CA ASP A 186 -2.39 12.96 2.79
C ASP A 186 -3.33 14.12 3.18
N ASP A 187 -3.73 14.97 2.22
CA ASP A 187 -4.63 16.10 2.44
C ASP A 187 -5.99 15.65 3.02
N ILE A 188 -6.30 16.12 4.23
CA ILE A 188 -7.49 15.73 5.01
C ILE A 188 -8.80 16.08 4.28
N VAL A 189 -8.86 17.24 3.63
CA VAL A 189 -10.09 17.71 2.96
C VAL A 189 -10.32 16.93 1.67
N LEU A 190 -9.26 16.60 0.96
CA LEU A 190 -9.35 15.72 -0.19
C LEU A 190 -9.76 14.30 0.25
N ASN A 191 -9.09 13.79 1.29
CA ASN A 191 -9.26 12.44 1.80
C ASN A 191 -10.61 12.20 2.48
N SER A 192 -11.30 13.24 2.96
CA SER A 192 -12.64 13.13 3.54
C SER A 192 -13.68 12.59 2.56
N ARG A 193 -13.43 12.62 1.24
CA ARG A 193 -14.30 12.00 0.23
C ARG A 193 -14.37 10.47 0.36
N TRP A 194 -13.33 9.87 0.94
CA TRP A 194 -13.20 8.42 1.12
C TRP A 194 -13.36 8.02 2.59
N SER A 195 -14.01 8.86 3.42
CA SER A 195 -14.23 8.57 4.85
C SER A 195 -14.98 7.26 5.08
N ASP A 196 -15.87 6.87 4.17
CA ASP A 196 -16.58 5.57 4.22
C ASP A 196 -15.61 4.36 4.18
N LEU A 197 -14.40 4.53 3.61
CA LEU A 197 -13.36 3.50 3.61
C LEU A 197 -12.47 3.56 4.87
N ALA A 198 -12.44 4.71 5.55
CA ALA A 198 -11.55 5.00 6.67
C ALA A 198 -11.89 4.25 7.96
N GLU A 199 -13.16 3.84 8.13
CA GLU A 199 -13.62 3.18 9.36
C GLU A 199 -13.00 1.80 9.60
N GLN A 200 -12.34 1.22 8.58
CA GLN A 200 -11.83 -0.15 8.63
C GLN A 200 -10.45 -0.30 9.31
N PHE A 201 -9.69 0.79 9.46
CA PHE A 201 -8.32 0.73 9.95
C PHE A 201 -8.05 1.80 11.01
N THR A 202 -7.40 1.39 12.12
CA THR A 202 -7.00 2.29 13.21
C THR A 202 -5.50 2.58 13.11
N ASN A 203 -5.08 3.79 13.52
CA ASN A 203 -3.67 4.24 13.51
C ASN A 203 -2.99 4.34 12.14
N CYS A 204 -3.77 4.45 11.06
CA CYS A 204 -3.24 4.66 9.71
C CYS A 204 -3.60 6.06 9.18
N THR A 205 -2.77 6.57 8.29
CA THR A 205 -3.05 7.81 7.55
C THR A 205 -3.74 7.45 6.23
N LEU A 206 -4.96 7.94 6.04
CA LEU A 206 -5.66 7.81 4.77
C LEU A 206 -4.97 8.68 3.71
N MET A 207 -4.58 8.08 2.60
CA MET A 207 -3.95 8.76 1.48
C MET A 207 -4.63 8.37 0.17
N CYS A 208 -4.57 9.28 -0.80
CA CYS A 208 -5.15 9.05 -2.11
C CYS A 208 -4.19 9.42 -3.24
N TYR A 209 -4.29 8.71 -4.35
CA TYR A 209 -3.68 9.07 -5.61
C TYR A 209 -4.79 9.33 -6.63
N LEU A 210 -4.68 10.48 -7.30
CA LEU A 210 -5.57 10.87 -8.37
C LEU A 210 -4.82 10.75 -9.69
N PRO A 211 -5.28 9.88 -10.62
CA PRO A 211 -4.68 9.82 -11.94
C PRO A 211 -4.92 11.14 -12.67
N GLY A 212 -3.96 11.56 -13.49
CA GLY A 212 -4.15 12.73 -14.34
C GLY A 212 -5.33 12.56 -15.28
N PHE A 213 -6.01 13.65 -15.63
CA PHE A 213 -7.15 13.68 -16.56
C PHE A 213 -6.84 13.06 -17.95
N SER A 214 -5.55 12.90 -18.28
CA SER A 214 -5.02 12.39 -19.53
C SER A 214 -5.04 10.86 -19.66
N GLY A 215 -5.79 10.11 -18.86
CA GLY A 215 -5.96 8.65 -19.01
C GLY A 215 -6.46 8.19 -20.39
N HIS A 216 -6.78 9.12 -21.30
CA HIS A 216 -7.18 8.88 -22.69
C HIS A 216 -6.25 9.49 -23.75
N SER A 217 -5.16 10.16 -23.37
CA SER A 217 -4.26 10.77 -24.36
C SER A 217 -3.32 9.70 -24.92
N LEU A 218 -3.49 9.41 -26.21
CA LEU A 218 -2.60 8.56 -27.02
C LEU A 218 -1.17 9.12 -27.12
N LEU A 219 -0.92 10.32 -26.60
CA LEU A 219 0.40 10.92 -26.48
C LEU A 219 1.12 10.36 -25.26
N LYS A 220 1.57 9.10 -25.34
CA LYS A 220 2.68 8.66 -24.50
C LYS A 220 3.88 9.55 -24.84
N THR A 221 4.44 10.18 -23.81
CA THR A 221 5.81 10.72 -23.78
C THR A 221 6.03 12.05 -24.51
N ILE A 222 5.46 13.15 -24.02
CA ILE A 222 6.21 14.41 -24.05
C ILE A 222 7.08 14.39 -22.79
N LYS A 223 8.39 14.15 -22.96
CA LYS A 223 9.34 14.32 -21.86
C LYS A 223 9.51 15.82 -21.67
N ILE A 224 8.68 16.39 -20.81
CA ILE A 224 8.85 17.77 -20.35
C ILE A 224 10.18 17.81 -19.59
N PRO A 225 11.06 18.80 -19.84
CA PRO A 225 12.29 18.98 -19.08
C PRO A 225 12.02 19.03 -17.58
N ASP A 226 12.85 18.35 -16.78
CA ASP A 226 12.68 18.27 -15.31
C ASP A 226 12.60 19.65 -14.63
N PHE A 227 13.22 20.67 -15.22
CA PHE A 227 13.17 22.05 -14.73
C PHE A 227 11.79 22.69 -14.88
N GLU A 228 11.15 22.54 -16.05
CA GLU A 228 9.80 23.07 -16.29
C GLU A 228 8.78 22.36 -15.40
N VAL A 229 8.94 21.04 -15.19
CA VAL A 229 8.11 20.28 -14.24
C VAL A 229 8.28 20.82 -12.81
N PHE A 230 9.50 21.12 -12.40
CA PHE A 230 9.77 21.67 -11.07
C PHE A 230 9.18 23.07 -10.86
N GLU A 231 9.28 23.96 -11.86
CA GLU A 231 8.64 25.28 -11.79
C GLU A 231 7.12 25.17 -11.71
N LEU A 232 6.52 24.30 -12.53
CA LEU A 232 5.10 24.02 -12.50
C LEU A 232 4.66 23.48 -11.13
N GLU A 233 5.41 22.53 -10.56
CA GLU A 233 5.16 21.99 -9.22
C GLU A 233 5.20 23.08 -8.13
N GLN A 234 6.15 24.02 -8.22
CA GLN A 234 6.19 25.17 -7.31
C GLN A 234 4.97 26.09 -7.48
N GLU A 235 4.56 26.38 -8.70
CA GLU A 235 3.36 27.18 -8.95
C GLU A 235 2.10 26.50 -8.42
N PHE A 236 1.96 25.20 -8.64
CA PHE A 236 0.87 24.40 -8.07
C PHE A 236 0.88 24.43 -6.54
N ASN A 237 2.04 24.32 -5.90
CA ASN A 237 2.15 24.41 -4.45
C ASN A 237 1.75 25.79 -3.92
N LYS A 238 2.14 26.88 -4.61
CA LYS A 238 1.69 28.24 -4.29
C LYS A 238 0.17 28.37 -4.43
N TRP A 239 -0.39 27.84 -5.51
CA TRP A 239 -1.84 27.85 -5.74
C TRP A 239 -2.59 27.02 -4.70
N LYS A 240 -2.06 25.86 -4.32
CA LYS A 240 -2.61 25.03 -3.24
C LYS A 240 -2.67 25.82 -1.95
N SER A 241 -1.56 26.42 -1.52
CA SER A 241 -1.51 27.24 -0.30
C SER A 241 -2.50 28.39 -0.32
N LYS A 242 -2.55 29.15 -1.42
CA LYS A 242 -3.48 30.28 -1.57
C LYS A 242 -4.94 29.83 -1.56
N THR A 243 -5.25 28.71 -2.22
CA THR A 243 -6.60 28.14 -2.24
C THR A 243 -7.01 27.67 -0.85
N THR A 244 -6.11 27.02 -0.10
CA THR A 244 -6.35 26.62 1.29
C THR A 244 -6.63 27.83 2.18
N GLU A 245 -5.88 28.91 2.04
CA GLU A 245 -6.10 30.15 2.79
C GLU A 245 -7.49 30.75 2.50
N VAL A 246 -7.87 30.85 1.22
CA VAL A 246 -9.19 31.33 0.81
C VAL A 246 -10.30 30.45 1.39
N TYR A 247 -10.14 29.13 1.34
CA TYR A 247 -11.09 28.19 1.91
C TYR A 247 -11.23 28.38 3.43
N GLN A 248 -10.12 28.50 4.17
CA GLN A 248 -10.14 28.75 5.62
C GLN A 248 -10.86 30.06 5.97
N ASN A 249 -10.63 31.11 5.19
CA ASN A 249 -11.33 32.39 5.35
C ASN A 249 -12.83 32.25 5.08
N GLN A 250 -13.21 31.53 4.02
CA GLN A 250 -14.61 31.29 3.69
C GLN A 250 -15.32 30.52 4.81
N VAL A 251 -14.73 29.43 5.31
CA VAL A 251 -15.28 28.65 6.43
C VAL A 251 -15.42 29.51 7.68
N SER A 252 -14.42 30.36 7.96
CA SER A 252 -14.46 31.29 9.11
C SER A 252 -15.62 32.28 9.03
N ILE A 253 -15.86 32.88 7.85
CA ILE A 253 -16.98 33.81 7.64
C ILE A 253 -18.32 33.08 7.81
N VAL A 254 -18.48 31.90 7.22
CA VAL A 254 -19.70 31.10 7.34
C VAL A 254 -19.98 30.74 8.81
N MET A 255 -18.95 30.37 9.56
CA MET A 255 -19.09 30.09 10.99
C MET A 255 -19.49 31.33 11.77
N ARG A 256 -18.87 32.50 11.53
CA ARG A 256 -19.27 33.76 12.20
C ARG A 256 -20.71 34.12 11.90
N MET A 257 -21.12 34.04 10.63
CA MET A 257 -22.50 34.29 10.22
C MET A 257 -23.47 33.32 10.91
N LYS A 258 -23.12 32.02 11.01
CA LYS A 258 -23.92 31.05 11.77
C LYS A 258 -24.10 31.46 13.23
N HIS A 259 -23.03 31.89 13.91
CA HIS A 259 -23.10 32.35 15.30
C HIS A 259 -24.00 33.58 15.43
N GLU A 260 -23.84 34.58 14.56
CA GLU A 260 -24.67 35.78 14.54
C GLU A 260 -26.15 35.46 14.31
N ILE A 261 -26.47 34.60 13.34
CA ILE A 261 -27.85 34.16 13.08
C ILE A 261 -28.44 33.46 14.31
N ILE A 262 -27.68 32.59 14.97
CA ILE A 262 -28.14 31.89 16.17
C ILE A 262 -28.38 32.90 17.30
N GLN A 263 -27.47 33.84 17.52
CA GLN A 263 -27.62 34.89 18.54
C GLN A 263 -28.83 35.78 18.27
N LEU A 264 -29.01 36.26 17.03
CA LEU A 264 -30.15 37.08 16.63
C LEU A 264 -31.46 36.31 16.81
N LYS A 265 -31.51 35.02 16.44
CA LYS A 265 -32.69 34.18 16.68
C LYS A 265 -32.99 34.03 18.18
N ALA A 266 -31.96 33.89 19.01
CA ALA A 266 -32.13 33.80 20.47
C ALA A 266 -32.68 35.11 21.06
N LEU A 267 -32.16 36.26 20.62
CA LEU A 267 -32.64 37.57 21.05
C LEU A 267 -34.08 37.83 20.60
N LEU A 268 -34.40 37.49 19.34
CA LEU A 268 -35.75 37.63 18.80
C LEU A 268 -36.74 36.75 19.58
N LYS A 269 -36.36 35.51 19.88
CA LYS A 269 -37.16 34.62 20.72
C LYS A 269 -37.41 35.22 22.11
N ALA A 270 -36.37 35.71 22.77
CA ALA A 270 -36.51 36.35 24.09
C ALA A 270 -37.41 37.60 24.07
N LEU A 271 -37.34 38.38 23.00
CA LEU A 271 -38.19 39.56 22.83
C LEU A 271 -39.66 39.17 22.59
N VAL A 272 -39.92 38.16 21.75
CA VAL A 272 -41.27 37.62 21.53
C VAL A 272 -41.85 37.07 22.84
N ASP A 273 -41.08 36.30 23.59
CA ASP A 273 -41.51 35.75 24.89
C ASP A 273 -41.86 36.89 25.89
N ARG A 274 -41.09 37.98 25.87
CA ARG A 274 -41.36 39.16 26.71
C ARG A 274 -42.64 39.89 26.29
N GLN A 275 -42.85 40.08 24.98
CA GLN A 275 -44.06 40.70 24.44
C GLN A 275 -45.30 39.85 24.75
N GLN A 276 -45.20 38.53 24.63
CA GLN A 276 -46.28 37.61 24.98
C GLN A 276 -46.69 37.72 26.45
N LYS A 277 -45.71 37.75 27.37
CA LYS A 277 -45.97 37.99 28.80
C LYS A 277 -46.63 39.35 29.08
N LEU A 278 -46.22 40.39 28.35
CA LEU A 278 -46.81 41.72 28.50
C LEU A 278 -48.26 41.73 28.02
N ILE A 279 -48.54 41.13 26.86
CA ILE A 279 -49.90 40.99 26.33
C ILE A 279 -50.78 40.22 27.32
N GLU A 280 -50.30 39.10 27.85
CA GLU A 280 -51.02 38.33 28.87
C GLU A 280 -51.33 39.16 30.12
N THR A 281 -50.39 39.99 30.57
CA THR A 281 -50.60 40.87 31.73
C THR A 281 -51.66 41.93 31.42
N LEU A 282 -51.57 42.58 30.26
CA LEU A 282 -52.54 43.58 29.83
C LEU A 282 -53.94 42.99 29.62
N LEU A 283 -54.05 41.77 29.11
CA LEU A 283 -55.33 41.06 28.99
C LEU A 283 -55.96 40.82 30.37
N ARG A 284 -55.18 40.36 31.36
CA ARG A 284 -55.67 40.17 32.73
C ARG A 284 -56.15 41.48 33.36
N ASP A 285 -55.40 42.56 33.19
CA ASP A 285 -55.77 43.87 33.73
C ASP A 285 -57.04 44.42 33.05
N ASN A 286 -57.18 44.24 31.73
CA ASN A 286 -58.37 44.66 30.99
C ASN A 286 -59.61 43.86 31.43
N ASP A 287 -59.48 42.55 31.66
CA ASP A 287 -60.54 41.72 32.22
C ASP A 287 -60.92 42.14 33.65
N ARG A 288 -59.94 42.56 34.47
CA ARG A 288 -60.20 43.11 35.80
C ARG A 288 -61.01 44.40 35.72
N VAL A 289 -60.59 45.34 34.89
CA VAL A 289 -61.30 46.63 34.69
C VAL A 289 -62.70 46.42 34.13
N LYS A 290 -62.90 45.48 33.21
CA LYS A 290 -64.24 45.13 32.70
C LYS A 290 -65.14 44.57 33.80
N LYS A 291 -64.62 43.73 34.68
CA LYS A 291 -65.37 43.21 35.84
C LYS A 291 -65.73 44.33 36.81
N GLU A 292 -64.80 45.22 37.12
CA GLU A 292 -65.05 46.39 37.98
C GLU A 292 -66.13 47.31 37.39
N ARG A 293 -66.12 47.53 36.07
CA ARG A 293 -67.17 48.30 35.37
C ARG A 293 -68.53 47.61 35.29
N ALA A 294 -68.59 46.29 35.36
CA ALA A 294 -69.85 45.55 35.34
C ALA A 294 -70.56 45.49 36.70
N ILE A 295 -69.90 45.96 37.76
CA ILE A 295 -70.40 45.98 39.15
C ILE A 295 -71.01 47.36 39.52
N ILE A 296 -70.80 48.38 38.67
CA ILE A 296 -71.39 49.73 38.77
C ILE A 296 -72.60 49.81 37.85
#